data_AF-A0ABC8RGF5-F1
#
_entry.id   AF-A0ABC8RGF5-F1
#
_cell.length_a   1.000
_cell.length_b   1.000
_cell.length_c   1.000
_cell.angle_alpha   90.00
_cell.angle_beta   90.00
_cell.angle_gamma   90.00
#
_symmetry.space_group_name_H-M   'P 1'
#
loop_
_entity.id
_entity.type
_entity.pdbx_description
1 polymer ?
#
loop_
_entity_poly.entity_id
_entity_poly.type
_entity_poly.pdbx_seq_one_letter_code
_entity_poly.pdbx_strand_id
1 'polypeptide(L)'
;MVGGEEVRNKQVIFRDYVSGFPKESDKYITTDKTLHLKVPEASNGVLVKNHYLSSDPYMRLRMQKHGDLDGMPGLTAYVGFYEICTPKKGEKVFVSAASGVVGQVVGQFAKLMGCYVVGSAGSKEKVDLLKNKFGFDDAFNYKKEHDLDAALKRYFPEGIDIYFENVGGKMLDAVLLNMKIHGRIAMCGMISQYNNIHEPEGVTNLIERNITYVEDIAEGLESGPAALVGLFNGLNIAKQVIVVARE
;
A
#
# COMPACT_ATOMS: atom_id res chain seq x y z
N MET A 1 -3.94 16.81 44.06
CA MET A 1 -4.95 16.60 42.98
C MET A 1 -4.17 16.73 41.68
N VAL A 2 -4.30 15.87 40.67
CA VAL A 2 -5.52 15.60 39.90
C VAL A 2 -5.43 14.18 39.33
N GLY A 3 -6.42 13.33 39.64
CA GLY A 3 -6.62 12.05 38.96
C GLY A 3 -6.95 12.30 37.49
N GLY A 4 -6.41 11.47 36.59
CA GLY A 4 -6.58 11.64 35.15
C GLY A 4 -8.05 11.80 34.78
N GLU A 5 -8.38 12.90 34.12
CA GLU A 5 -9.74 13.22 33.70
C GLU A 5 -10.32 12.07 32.87
N GLU A 6 -11.48 11.59 33.29
CA GLU A 6 -12.24 10.59 32.56
C GLU A 6 -13.17 11.31 31.59
N VAL A 7 -13.00 11.05 30.29
CA VAL A 7 -13.77 11.71 29.23
C VAL A 7 -14.58 10.69 28.43
N ARG A 8 -15.66 11.15 27.80
CA ARG A 8 -16.43 10.32 26.86
C ARG A 8 -15.61 10.08 25.59
N ASN A 9 -15.60 8.83 25.13
CA ASN A 9 -14.88 8.40 23.94
C ASN A 9 -15.85 7.70 22.99
N LYS A 10 -16.42 8.46 22.04
CA LYS A 10 -17.30 7.88 21.02
C LYS A 10 -16.50 6.98 20.08
N GLN A 11 -17.06 5.85 19.68
CA GLN A 11 -16.40 4.92 18.77
C GLN A 11 -17.36 4.42 17.69
N VAL A 12 -16.85 4.17 16.49
CA VAL A 12 -17.55 3.42 15.44
C VAL A 12 -17.00 2.00 15.45
N ILE A 13 -17.86 1.03 15.76
CA ILE A 13 -17.47 -0.37 15.96
C ILE A 13 -18.16 -1.24 14.92
N PHE A 14 -17.43 -2.21 14.36
CA PHE A 14 -18.01 -3.25 13.51
C PHE A 14 -18.81 -4.23 14.36
N ARG A 15 -20.01 -4.59 13.89
CA ARG A 15 -20.86 -5.59 14.56
C ARG A 15 -20.29 -7.01 14.41
N ASP A 16 -19.79 -7.31 13.21
CA ASP A 16 -19.18 -8.59 12.84
C ASP A 16 -18.36 -8.38 11.55
N TYR A 17 -17.74 -9.45 11.04
CA TYR A 17 -17.18 -9.47 9.70
C TYR A 17 -18.27 -9.27 8.64
N VAL A 18 -17.96 -8.45 7.64
CA VAL A 18 -18.86 -8.08 6.55
C VAL A 18 -18.70 -9.06 5.39
N SER A 19 -19.83 -9.59 4.92
CA SER A 19 -19.93 -10.33 3.65
C SER A 19 -20.64 -9.47 2.60
N GLY A 20 -20.19 -9.53 1.34
CA GLY A 20 -20.77 -8.71 0.27
C GLY A 20 -20.47 -7.20 0.40
N PHE A 21 -21.31 -6.34 -0.18
CA PHE A 21 -21.13 -4.88 -0.09
C PHE A 21 -21.41 -4.38 1.33
N PRO A 22 -20.57 -3.47 1.87
CA PRO A 22 -20.75 -2.97 3.22
C PRO A 22 -21.97 -2.07 3.32
N LYS A 23 -22.68 -2.19 4.43
CA LYS A 23 -23.86 -1.38 4.77
C LYS A 23 -23.57 -0.59 6.03
N GLU A 24 -24.27 0.52 6.22
CA GLU A 24 -24.14 1.31 7.45
C GLU A 24 -24.49 0.48 8.69
N SER A 25 -25.46 -0.43 8.55
CA SER A 25 -25.91 -1.36 9.59
C SER A 25 -24.81 -2.31 10.09
N ASP A 26 -23.73 -2.51 9.32
CA ASP A 26 -22.61 -3.37 9.72
C ASP A 26 -21.75 -2.72 10.83
N LYS A 27 -21.98 -1.44 11.09
CA LYS A 27 -21.33 -0.66 12.13
C LYS A 27 -22.37 -0.14 13.13
N TYR A 28 -21.89 0.25 14.29
CA TYR A 28 -22.68 1.01 15.25
C TYR A 28 -21.80 2.01 15.97
N ILE A 29 -22.42 3.10 16.42
CA ILE A 29 -21.75 4.12 17.22
C ILE A 29 -22.05 3.84 18.68
N THR A 30 -21.01 3.76 19.50
CA THR A 30 -21.10 3.68 20.96
C THR A 30 -20.69 5.02 21.55
N THR A 31 -21.47 5.51 22.52
CA THR A 31 -21.20 6.75 23.28
C THR A 31 -21.05 6.51 24.77
N ASP A 32 -21.22 5.26 25.21
CA ASP A 32 -21.16 4.79 26.60
C ASP A 32 -19.73 4.52 27.08
N LYS A 33 -18.74 4.53 26.20
CA LYS A 33 -17.33 4.32 26.57
C LYS A 33 -16.69 5.60 27.07
N THR A 34 -15.93 5.44 28.15
CA THR A 34 -15.07 6.47 28.73
C THR A 34 -13.61 6.08 28.62
N LEU A 35 -12.73 7.08 28.66
CA LEU A 35 -11.29 6.93 28.59
C LEU A 35 -10.64 7.84 29.61
N HIS A 36 -9.66 7.32 30.36
CA HIS A 36 -8.80 8.16 31.19
C HIS A 36 -7.72 8.80 30.31
N LEU A 37 -7.54 10.11 30.46
CA LEU A 37 -6.52 10.87 29.74
C LEU A 37 -5.11 10.65 30.30
N LYS A 38 -4.69 9.38 30.42
CA LYS A 38 -3.36 8.98 30.90
C LYS A 38 -2.90 7.74 30.13
N VAL A 39 -1.66 7.77 29.64
CA VAL A 39 -1.01 6.60 29.04
C VAL A 39 -0.75 5.55 30.14
N PRO A 40 -1.01 4.25 29.90
CA PRO A 40 -0.70 3.20 30.88
C PRO A 40 0.79 3.22 31.28
N GLU A 41 1.08 3.04 32.57
CA GLU A 41 2.44 3.27 33.12
C GLU A 41 3.54 2.38 32.53
N ALA A 42 3.19 1.22 31.97
CA ALA A 42 4.11 0.32 31.30
C ALA A 42 4.17 0.50 29.77
N SER A 43 3.53 1.54 29.22
CA SER A 43 3.41 1.74 27.77
C SER A 43 4.38 2.81 27.27
N ASN A 44 5.09 2.50 26.19
CA ASN A 44 5.81 3.48 25.37
C ASN A 44 4.90 4.13 24.30
N GLY A 45 3.59 3.97 24.45
CA GLY A 45 2.60 4.48 23.51
C GLY A 45 2.26 5.96 23.74
N VAL A 46 1.51 6.52 22.81
CA VAL A 46 0.98 7.88 22.90
C VAL A 46 -0.54 7.84 22.98
N LEU A 47 -1.11 8.71 23.82
CA LEU A 47 -2.54 8.98 23.82
C LEU A 47 -2.80 10.14 22.86
N VAL A 48 -3.70 9.94 21.90
CA VAL A 48 -3.99 10.91 20.85
C VAL A 48 -5.47 11.30 20.85
N LYS A 49 -5.73 12.57 20.56
CA LYS A 49 -7.05 13.07 20.17
C LYS A 49 -7.13 13.04 18.65
N ASN A 50 -8.01 12.21 18.10
CA ASN A 50 -8.17 12.09 16.65
C ASN A 50 -8.97 13.29 16.13
N HIS A 51 -8.39 14.06 15.21
CA HIS A 51 -9.05 15.23 14.59
C HIS A 51 -9.73 14.87 13.27
N TYR A 52 -9.06 14.07 12.44
CA TYR A 52 -9.53 13.68 11.12
C TYR A 52 -9.35 12.19 10.92
N LEU A 53 -10.27 11.57 10.19
CA LEU A 53 -10.16 10.18 9.74
C LEU A 53 -10.28 10.13 8.22
N SER A 54 -9.49 9.24 7.64
CA SER A 54 -9.50 8.95 6.22
C SER A 54 -10.50 7.83 5.93
N SER A 55 -11.32 8.00 4.89
CA SER A 55 -12.07 6.89 4.29
C SER A 55 -11.39 6.45 3.00
N ASP A 56 -10.87 5.22 3.00
CA ASP A 56 -10.11 4.66 1.87
C ASP A 56 -10.73 3.36 1.36
N PRO A 57 -10.72 3.10 0.04
CA PRO A 57 -11.34 1.91 -0.52
C PRO A 57 -10.76 0.61 0.06
N TYR A 58 -9.46 0.59 0.40
CA TYR A 58 -8.82 -0.59 0.99
C TYR A 58 -9.40 -0.98 2.36
N MET A 59 -10.08 -0.06 3.06
CA MET A 59 -10.70 -0.37 4.35
C MET A 59 -11.78 -1.43 4.22
N ARG A 60 -12.45 -1.55 3.06
CA ARG A 60 -13.43 -2.63 2.79
C ARG A 60 -12.83 -4.01 3.01
N LEU A 61 -11.56 -4.17 2.70
CA LEU A 61 -10.88 -5.46 2.76
C LEU A 61 -10.72 -5.90 4.19
N ARG A 62 -10.46 -4.96 5.11
CA ARG A 62 -10.32 -5.25 6.53
C ARG A 62 -11.65 -5.61 7.20
N MET A 63 -12.78 -5.44 6.50
CA MET A 63 -14.10 -5.81 7.00
C MET A 63 -14.39 -7.30 6.81
N GLN A 64 -13.65 -8.00 5.95
CA GLN A 64 -13.81 -9.44 5.72
C GLN A 64 -12.95 -10.27 6.67
N LYS A 65 -13.41 -11.49 6.94
CA LYS A 65 -12.60 -12.53 7.58
C LYS A 65 -11.65 -13.12 6.54
N HIS A 66 -10.34 -12.87 6.69
CA HIS A 66 -9.32 -13.37 5.77
C HIS A 66 -8.48 -14.49 6.38
N GLY A 67 -8.05 -15.44 5.55
CA GLY A 67 -6.82 -16.21 5.79
C GLY A 67 -5.61 -15.45 5.22
N ASP A 68 -4.39 -15.73 5.72
CA ASP A 68 -3.20 -14.88 5.54
C ASP A 68 -2.77 -14.58 4.08
N LEU A 69 -3.23 -15.35 3.08
CA LEU A 69 -2.97 -15.08 1.65
C LEU A 69 -4.12 -14.40 0.89
N ASP A 70 -5.37 -14.61 1.32
CA ASP A 70 -6.57 -14.05 0.67
C ASP A 70 -6.88 -12.61 1.14
N GLY A 71 -6.08 -12.08 2.08
CA GLY A 71 -6.23 -10.75 2.64
C GLY A 71 -5.53 -9.63 1.87
N MET A 72 -5.16 -8.58 2.60
CA MET A 72 -4.63 -7.31 2.08
C MET A 72 -3.46 -7.46 1.09
N PRO A 73 -2.46 -8.34 1.28
CA PRO A 73 -1.33 -8.46 0.34
C PRO A 73 -1.72 -8.98 -1.05
N GLY A 74 -2.65 -9.95 -1.13
CA GLY A 74 -3.13 -10.50 -2.40
C GLY A 74 -3.90 -9.45 -3.20
N LEU A 75 -4.71 -8.63 -2.54
CA LEU A 75 -5.39 -7.53 -3.24
C LEU A 75 -4.44 -6.39 -3.61
N THR A 76 -3.48 -6.03 -2.76
CA THR A 76 -2.46 -5.04 -3.13
C THR A 76 -1.74 -5.45 -4.41
N ALA A 77 -1.40 -6.74 -4.54
CA ALA A 77 -0.86 -7.30 -5.78
C ALA A 77 -1.85 -7.17 -6.95
N TYR A 78 -3.13 -7.51 -6.75
CA TYR A 78 -4.16 -7.44 -7.78
C TYR A 78 -4.37 -6.01 -8.30
N VAL A 79 -4.69 -5.06 -7.42
CA VAL A 79 -4.97 -3.67 -7.79
C VAL A 79 -3.72 -3.01 -8.36
N GLY A 80 -2.57 -3.16 -7.69
CA GLY A 80 -1.32 -2.58 -8.16
C GLY A 80 -0.93 -3.10 -9.55
N PHE A 81 -1.19 -4.37 -9.84
CA PHE A 81 -0.84 -4.94 -11.13
C PHE A 81 -1.90 -4.64 -12.20
N TYR A 82 -3.17 -5.02 -12.01
CA TYR A 82 -4.18 -4.92 -13.05
C TYR A 82 -4.70 -3.49 -13.27
N GLU A 83 -4.95 -2.74 -12.19
CA GLU A 83 -5.57 -1.41 -12.28
C GLU A 83 -4.53 -0.31 -12.48
N ILE A 84 -3.39 -0.38 -11.79
CA ILE A 84 -2.37 0.67 -11.87
C ILE A 84 -1.40 0.43 -13.03
N CYS A 85 -0.88 -0.79 -13.20
CA CYS A 85 0.06 -1.05 -14.29
C CYS A 85 -0.63 -1.30 -15.63
N THR A 86 -1.92 -1.63 -15.65
CA THR A 86 -2.72 -1.95 -16.85
C THR A 86 -1.94 -2.82 -17.87
N PRO A 87 -1.59 -4.05 -17.49
CA PRO A 87 -0.58 -4.85 -18.18
C PRO A 87 -1.09 -5.38 -19.53
N LYS A 88 -0.18 -5.47 -20.49
CA LYS A 88 -0.42 -6.05 -21.81
C LYS A 88 0.49 -7.25 -22.03
N LYS A 89 -0.04 -8.25 -22.75
CA LYS A 89 0.73 -9.42 -23.15
C LYS A 89 2.01 -9.00 -23.88
N GLY A 90 3.14 -9.62 -23.52
CA GLY A 90 4.45 -9.34 -24.10
C GLY A 90 5.23 -8.19 -23.44
N GLU A 91 4.64 -7.44 -22.51
CA GLU A 91 5.37 -6.41 -21.77
C GLU A 91 6.41 -6.99 -20.81
N LYS A 92 7.45 -6.19 -20.54
CA LYS A 92 8.57 -6.53 -19.66
C LYS A 92 8.35 -5.95 -18.26
N VAL A 93 8.24 -6.83 -17.27
CA VAL A 93 7.84 -6.52 -15.90
C VAL A 93 9.00 -6.77 -14.95
N PHE A 94 9.38 -5.76 -14.19
CA PHE A 94 10.29 -5.88 -13.07
C PHE A 94 9.53 -5.78 -11.74
N VAL A 95 9.89 -6.63 -10.78
CA VAL A 95 9.32 -6.61 -9.41
C VAL A 95 10.45 -6.53 -8.39
N SER A 96 10.46 -5.48 -7.56
CA SER A 96 11.37 -5.40 -6.41
C SER A 96 10.79 -6.12 -5.20
N ALA A 97 11.65 -6.64 -4.32
CA ALA A 97 11.26 -7.54 -3.22
C ALA A 97 10.36 -8.71 -3.69
N ALA A 98 10.70 -9.29 -4.85
CA ALA A 98 9.82 -10.20 -5.58
C ALA A 98 9.48 -11.49 -4.82
N SER A 99 10.32 -11.94 -3.89
CA SER A 99 10.02 -13.12 -3.07
C SER A 99 9.15 -12.82 -1.85
N GLY A 100 8.71 -11.56 -1.67
CA GLY A 100 7.84 -11.14 -0.57
C GLY A 100 6.37 -11.44 -0.84
N VAL A 101 5.51 -11.22 0.16
CA VAL A 101 4.09 -11.62 0.12
C VAL A 101 3.35 -11.02 -1.08
N VAL A 102 3.55 -9.73 -1.37
CA VAL A 102 2.95 -9.04 -2.54
C VAL A 102 3.68 -9.42 -3.82
N GLY A 103 5.02 -9.29 -3.84
CA GLY A 103 5.84 -9.47 -5.04
C GLY A 103 5.71 -10.86 -5.69
N GLN A 104 5.57 -11.91 -4.89
CA GLN A 104 5.44 -13.28 -5.43
C GLN A 104 4.13 -13.46 -6.19
N VAL A 105 3.07 -12.77 -5.77
CA VAL A 105 1.74 -12.84 -6.38
C VAL A 105 1.72 -11.99 -7.66
N VAL A 106 2.28 -10.77 -7.61
CA VAL A 106 2.41 -9.89 -8.79
C VAL A 106 3.14 -10.60 -9.92
N GLY A 107 4.28 -11.25 -9.63
CA GLY A 107 5.03 -11.95 -10.66
C GLY A 107 4.24 -13.07 -11.31
N GLN A 108 3.49 -13.84 -10.53
CA GLN A 108 2.62 -14.90 -11.05
C GLN A 108 1.48 -14.32 -11.92
N PHE A 109 0.84 -13.22 -11.51
CA PHE A 109 -0.14 -12.52 -12.36
C PHE A 109 0.48 -12.06 -13.68
N ALA A 110 1.67 -11.48 -13.64
CA ALA A 110 2.37 -11.04 -14.84
C ALA A 110 2.71 -12.21 -15.78
N LYS A 111 3.15 -13.35 -15.24
CA LYS A 111 3.37 -14.58 -16.02
C LYS A 111 2.09 -15.09 -16.66
N LEU A 112 0.98 -15.12 -15.91
CA LEU A 112 -0.33 -15.53 -16.43
C LEU A 112 -0.85 -14.59 -17.53
N MET A 113 -0.52 -13.30 -17.46
CA MET A 113 -0.81 -12.31 -18.51
C MET A 113 0.09 -12.45 -19.76
N GLY A 114 1.04 -13.39 -19.76
CA GLY A 114 1.99 -13.59 -20.86
C GLY A 114 3.04 -12.49 -20.95
N CYS A 115 3.42 -11.90 -19.82
CA CYS A 115 4.54 -10.97 -19.72
C CYS A 115 5.87 -11.70 -19.56
N TYR A 116 6.97 -10.99 -19.86
CA TYR A 116 8.32 -11.36 -19.43
C TYR A 116 8.59 -10.74 -18.05
N VAL A 117 8.97 -11.53 -17.06
CA VAL A 117 8.97 -11.13 -15.64
C VAL A 117 10.30 -11.43 -14.99
N VAL A 118 10.92 -10.41 -14.41
CA VAL A 118 12.18 -10.52 -13.66
C VAL A 118 11.99 -9.97 -12.25
N GLY A 119 12.56 -10.67 -11.25
CA GLY A 119 12.46 -10.29 -9.84
C GLY A 119 13.80 -10.03 -9.19
N SER A 120 13.85 -9.06 -8.26
CA SER A 120 15.01 -8.92 -7.36
C SER A 120 14.68 -9.43 -5.96
N ALA A 121 15.64 -10.13 -5.34
CA ALA A 121 15.54 -10.63 -3.96
C ALA A 121 16.89 -10.52 -3.22
N GLY A 122 16.88 -10.76 -1.91
CA GLY A 122 18.05 -10.51 -1.05
C GLY A 122 18.94 -11.71 -0.76
N SER A 123 18.68 -12.88 -1.34
CA SER A 123 19.48 -14.10 -1.14
C SER A 123 19.38 -15.05 -2.33
N LYS A 124 20.33 -16.00 -2.44
CA LYS A 124 20.32 -17.00 -3.52
C LYS A 124 19.10 -17.90 -3.44
N GLU A 125 18.71 -18.33 -2.24
CA GLU A 125 17.56 -19.21 -2.01
C GLU A 125 16.27 -18.55 -2.49
N LYS A 126 16.12 -17.24 -2.27
CA LYS A 126 14.97 -16.47 -2.74
C LYS A 126 14.96 -16.29 -4.26
N VAL A 127 16.14 -16.13 -4.88
CA VAL A 127 16.28 -16.10 -6.35
C VAL A 127 15.89 -17.45 -6.95
N ASP A 128 16.39 -18.55 -6.38
CA ASP A 128 16.05 -19.90 -6.82
C ASP A 128 14.54 -20.17 -6.66
N LEU A 129 13.93 -19.68 -5.58
CA LEU A 129 12.47 -19.77 -5.36
C LEU A 129 11.67 -19.04 -6.45
N LEU A 130 12.09 -17.84 -6.85
CA LEU A 130 11.42 -17.05 -7.88
C LEU A 130 11.38 -17.77 -9.22
N LYS A 131 12.53 -18.34 -9.63
CA LYS A 131 12.65 -19.03 -10.92
C LYS A 131 11.97 -20.39 -10.90
N ASN A 132 12.24 -21.19 -9.86
CA ASN A 132 11.86 -22.61 -9.86
C ASN A 132 10.43 -22.85 -9.37
N LYS A 133 9.92 -22.02 -8.45
CA LYS A 133 8.58 -22.20 -7.86
C LYS A 133 7.55 -21.23 -8.41
N PHE A 134 7.91 -19.96 -8.56
CA PHE A 134 6.98 -18.91 -8.96
C PHE A 134 6.96 -18.62 -10.46
N GLY A 135 7.87 -19.25 -11.22
CA GLY A 135 7.86 -19.20 -12.69
C GLY A 135 8.33 -17.87 -13.29
N PHE A 136 9.07 -17.06 -12.54
CA PHE A 136 9.73 -15.87 -13.10
C PHE A 136 10.72 -16.30 -14.19
N ASP A 137 10.83 -15.50 -15.26
CA ASP A 137 11.76 -15.79 -16.35
C ASP A 137 13.22 -15.66 -15.88
N ASP A 138 13.48 -14.65 -15.06
CA ASP A 138 14.75 -14.53 -14.36
C ASP A 138 14.62 -13.86 -12.99
N ALA A 139 15.68 -13.96 -12.19
CA ALA A 139 15.78 -13.24 -10.93
C ALA A 139 17.24 -13.05 -10.52
N PHE A 140 17.51 -11.99 -9.75
CA PHE A 140 18.86 -11.70 -9.26
C PHE A 140 18.90 -11.29 -7.80
N ASN A 141 20.06 -11.52 -7.17
CA ASN A 141 20.29 -11.11 -5.80
C ASN A 141 20.87 -9.69 -5.78
N TYR A 142 20.04 -8.69 -5.48
CA TYR A 142 20.45 -7.28 -5.52
C TYR A 142 21.63 -6.96 -4.59
N LYS A 143 21.86 -7.76 -3.54
CA LYS A 143 22.98 -7.56 -2.59
C LYS A 143 24.33 -8.02 -3.16
N LYS A 144 24.34 -8.72 -4.29
CA LYS A 144 25.55 -9.19 -4.97
C LYS A 144 25.88 -8.37 -6.22
N GLU A 145 25.03 -7.43 -6.58
CA GLU A 145 25.25 -6.52 -7.70
C GLU A 145 26.02 -5.29 -7.21
N HIS A 146 27.14 -5.00 -7.85
CA HIS A 146 27.89 -3.76 -7.63
C HIS A 146 27.25 -2.56 -8.33
N ASP A 147 26.53 -2.82 -9.43
CA ASP A 147 25.86 -1.83 -10.27
C ASP A 147 24.48 -2.36 -10.67
N LEU A 148 23.43 -1.71 -10.14
CA LEU A 148 22.04 -2.08 -10.40
C LEU A 148 21.59 -1.71 -11.81
N ASP A 149 22.13 -0.64 -12.42
CA ASP A 149 21.80 -0.27 -13.81
C ASP A 149 22.33 -1.34 -14.77
N ALA A 150 23.59 -1.73 -14.61
CA ALA A 150 24.18 -2.82 -15.37
C ALA A 150 23.43 -4.14 -15.16
N ALA A 151 23.00 -4.44 -13.93
CA ALA A 151 22.19 -5.62 -13.65
C ALA A 151 20.86 -5.60 -14.40
N LEU A 152 20.12 -4.50 -14.34
CA LEU A 152 18.83 -4.37 -15.03
C LEU A 152 19.00 -4.50 -16.54
N LYS A 153 20.02 -3.89 -17.16
CA LYS A 153 20.29 -4.03 -18.61
C LYS A 153 20.56 -5.46 -19.06
N ARG A 154 21.17 -6.30 -18.21
CA ARG A 154 21.39 -7.72 -18.54
C ARG A 154 20.06 -8.47 -18.73
N TYR A 155 19.06 -8.16 -17.92
CA TYR A 155 17.76 -8.82 -17.96
C TYR A 155 16.74 -8.09 -18.85
N PHE A 156 16.91 -6.78 -19.03
CA PHE A 156 16.02 -5.92 -19.81
C PHE A 156 16.81 -5.13 -20.87
N PRO A 157 17.40 -5.81 -21.87
CA PRO A 157 18.22 -5.12 -22.89
C PRO A 157 17.42 -4.12 -23.75
N GLU A 158 16.09 -4.24 -23.78
CA GLU A 158 15.20 -3.30 -24.47
C GLU A 158 14.42 -2.40 -23.49
N GLY A 159 14.76 -2.42 -22.20
CA GLY A 159 14.10 -1.66 -21.14
C GLY A 159 12.86 -2.32 -20.53
N ILE A 160 12.31 -1.65 -19.52
CA ILE A 160 11.24 -2.11 -18.63
C ILE A 160 9.93 -1.39 -18.98
N ASP A 161 8.86 -2.14 -19.23
CA ASP A 161 7.52 -1.58 -19.47
C ASP A 161 6.78 -1.31 -18.15
N ILE A 162 6.91 -2.23 -17.18
CA ILE A 162 6.24 -2.15 -15.88
C ILE A 162 7.26 -2.37 -14.76
N TYR A 163 7.24 -1.49 -13.78
CA TYR A 163 7.90 -1.72 -12.51
C TYR A 163 6.89 -1.78 -11.36
N PHE A 164 6.86 -2.90 -10.64
CA PHE A 164 6.12 -3.00 -9.39
C PHE A 164 7.08 -2.72 -8.22
N GLU A 165 6.94 -1.54 -7.62
CA GLU A 165 7.88 -0.96 -6.67
C GLU A 165 7.47 -1.23 -5.22
N ASN A 166 8.29 -2.00 -4.50
CA ASN A 166 8.12 -2.34 -3.08
C ASN A 166 9.25 -1.81 -2.17
N VAL A 167 10.36 -1.31 -2.73
CA VAL A 167 11.66 -1.06 -2.09
C VAL A 167 12.09 0.40 -2.10
N GLY A 168 12.01 1.10 -3.22
CA GLY A 168 12.52 2.48 -3.36
C GLY A 168 14.05 2.60 -3.37
N GLY A 169 14.55 3.81 -3.12
CA GLY A 169 16.00 4.12 -3.03
C GLY A 169 16.77 3.78 -4.30
N LYS A 170 18.01 3.31 -4.15
CA LYS A 170 18.92 2.97 -5.27
C LYS A 170 18.33 2.05 -6.34
N MET A 171 17.39 1.17 -5.98
CA MET A 171 16.72 0.33 -6.98
C MET A 171 15.79 1.16 -7.87
N LEU A 172 15.01 2.07 -7.28
CA LEU A 172 14.14 2.97 -8.04
C LEU A 172 14.96 3.85 -9.00
N ASP A 173 16.06 4.42 -8.53
CA ASP A 173 16.96 5.24 -9.36
C ASP A 173 17.47 4.46 -10.58
N ALA A 174 17.93 3.22 -10.35
CA ALA A 174 18.40 2.35 -11.43
C ALA A 174 17.27 1.96 -12.39
N VAL A 175 16.06 1.69 -11.89
CA VAL A 175 14.91 1.34 -12.73
C VAL A 175 14.47 2.51 -13.60
N LEU A 176 14.43 3.74 -13.06
CA LEU A 176 14.02 4.93 -13.81
C LEU A 176 14.89 5.14 -15.07
N LEU A 177 16.18 4.81 -15.01
CA LEU A 177 17.11 4.86 -16.15
C LEU A 177 16.86 3.77 -17.21
N ASN A 178 16.15 2.69 -16.84
CA ASN A 178 15.89 1.52 -17.68
C ASN A 178 14.42 1.40 -18.10
N MET A 179 13.56 2.36 -17.74
CA MET A 179 12.17 2.37 -18.17
C MET A 179 12.05 2.70 -19.66
N LYS A 180 11.13 2.03 -20.33
CA LYS A 180 10.69 2.40 -21.68
C LYS A 180 9.81 3.65 -21.64
N ILE A 181 9.74 4.33 -22.78
CA ILE A 181 8.75 5.40 -23.01
C ILE A 181 7.35 4.81 -22.81
N HIS A 182 6.50 5.51 -22.06
CA HIS A 182 5.17 5.05 -21.61
C HIS A 182 5.19 3.87 -20.63
N GLY A 183 6.35 3.58 -20.02
CA GLY A 183 6.43 2.64 -18.92
C GLY A 183 5.68 3.13 -17.68
N ARG A 184 5.23 2.20 -16.82
CA ARG A 184 4.47 2.50 -15.61
C ARG A 184 5.15 1.95 -14.38
N ILE A 185 5.02 2.69 -13.27
CA ILE A 185 5.53 2.27 -11.97
C ILE A 185 4.35 2.22 -10.99
N ALA A 186 4.01 1.03 -10.51
CA ALA A 186 3.09 0.89 -9.39
C ALA A 186 3.86 1.02 -8.08
N MET A 187 3.74 2.20 -7.47
CA MET A 187 4.35 2.51 -6.18
C MET A 187 3.59 1.83 -5.03
N CYS A 188 3.92 0.57 -4.73
CA CYS A 188 3.31 -0.19 -3.64
C CYS A 188 3.96 0.09 -2.28
N GLY A 189 5.28 0.32 -2.24
CA GLY A 189 5.99 0.61 -1.01
C GLY A 189 7.44 1.02 -1.25
N MET A 190 8.09 1.56 -0.22
CA MET A 190 9.50 1.96 -0.25
C MET A 190 10.23 1.45 1.00
N ILE A 191 10.22 0.13 1.23
CA ILE A 191 10.68 -0.47 2.49
C ILE A 191 12.14 -0.12 2.85
N SER A 192 12.98 0.25 1.87
CA SER A 192 14.36 0.69 2.14
C SER A 192 14.44 1.99 2.94
N GLN A 193 13.40 2.84 2.84
CA GLN A 193 13.39 4.17 3.43
C GLN A 193 12.67 4.22 4.79
N TYR A 194 11.91 3.18 5.16
CA TYR A 194 11.01 3.25 6.33
C TYR A 194 11.75 3.47 7.66
N ASN A 195 13.01 3.04 7.75
CA ASN A 195 13.85 3.24 8.94
C ASN A 195 14.75 4.49 8.85
N ASN A 196 14.73 5.23 7.74
CA ASN A 196 15.60 6.39 7.50
C ASN A 196 14.81 7.71 7.48
N ILE A 197 14.08 7.97 8.57
CA ILE A 197 13.08 9.05 8.68
C ILE A 197 13.72 10.44 8.74
N HIS A 198 15.00 10.53 9.13
CA HIS A 198 15.72 11.79 9.29
C HIS A 198 16.47 12.27 8.03
N GLU A 199 16.75 11.37 7.09
CA GLU A 199 17.40 11.67 5.81
C GLU A 199 16.75 10.86 4.68
N PRO A 200 15.48 11.15 4.32
CA PRO A 200 14.81 10.41 3.26
C PRO A 200 15.50 10.66 1.91
N GLU A 201 15.85 9.59 1.19
CA GLU A 201 16.31 9.69 -0.20
C GLU A 201 15.10 10.08 -1.07
N GLY A 202 14.96 11.37 -1.36
CA GLY A 202 13.92 11.88 -2.25
C GLY A 202 14.10 11.38 -3.68
N VAL A 203 13.01 11.33 -4.45
CA VAL A 203 13.08 11.08 -5.89
C VAL A 203 13.66 12.33 -6.55
N THR A 204 14.96 12.33 -6.79
CA THR A 204 15.74 13.53 -7.15
C THR A 204 15.49 14.05 -8.57
N ASN A 205 14.66 13.37 -9.36
CA ASN A 205 14.40 13.67 -10.76
C ASN A 205 12.94 14.04 -11.09
N LEU A 206 12.11 14.34 -10.08
CA LEU A 206 10.76 14.88 -10.26
C LEU A 206 10.79 16.42 -10.17
N ILE A 207 10.75 17.11 -11.32
CA ILE A 207 10.68 18.58 -11.37
C ILE A 207 9.23 19.06 -11.26
N GLU A 208 9.01 19.94 -10.27
CA GLU A 208 7.91 20.89 -9.98
C GLU A 208 6.50 20.64 -10.55
N ARG A 209 5.50 20.56 -9.64
CA ARG A 209 4.09 20.81 -10.01
C ARG A 209 3.36 21.64 -8.95
N ASN A 210 2.68 22.70 -9.42
CA ASN A 210 1.59 23.34 -8.70
C ASN A 210 0.43 22.34 -8.57
N ILE A 211 0.28 21.72 -7.40
CA ILE A 211 -0.73 20.70 -7.14
C ILE A 211 -1.92 21.34 -6.43
N THR A 212 -3.12 21.13 -6.97
CA THR A 212 -4.40 21.41 -6.31
C THR A 212 -4.96 20.10 -5.76
N TYR A 213 -5.49 20.14 -4.55
CA TYR A 213 -6.09 19.00 -3.87
C TYR A 213 -7.56 19.27 -3.55
N VAL A 214 -8.40 18.25 -3.73
CA VAL A 214 -9.85 18.33 -3.48
C VAL A 214 -10.23 17.23 -2.50
N GLU A 215 -10.96 17.62 -1.47
CA GLU A 215 -11.48 16.75 -0.42
C GLU A 215 -13.01 16.82 -0.39
N ASP A 216 -13.62 15.67 -0.17
CA ASP A 216 -15.02 15.52 0.22
C ASP A 216 -15.05 15.35 1.74
N ILE A 217 -15.67 16.29 2.45
CA ILE A 217 -15.58 16.40 3.90
C ILE A 217 -16.92 16.01 4.53
N ALA A 218 -16.91 14.94 5.32
CA ALA A 218 -18.00 14.54 6.19
C ALA A 218 -17.77 15.04 7.61
N GLU A 219 -18.72 15.81 8.17
CA GLU A 219 -18.62 16.32 9.53
C GLU A 219 -19.17 15.32 10.55
N GLY A 220 -18.43 15.14 11.64
CA GLY A 220 -18.81 14.29 12.76
C GLY A 220 -18.47 12.82 12.56
N LEU A 221 -18.06 12.16 13.65
CA LEU A 221 -17.78 10.73 13.65
C LEU A 221 -19.02 9.90 13.27
N GLU A 222 -20.21 10.44 13.55
CA GLU A 222 -21.51 9.86 13.23
C GLU A 222 -21.75 9.68 11.74
N SER A 223 -21.17 10.55 10.91
CA SER A 223 -21.22 10.47 9.44
C SER A 223 -20.26 9.42 8.87
N GLY A 224 -19.32 8.91 9.69
CA GLY A 224 -18.27 8.00 9.25
C GLY A 224 -18.76 6.70 8.58
N PRO A 225 -19.76 5.98 9.14
CA PRO A 225 -20.36 4.82 8.49
C PRO A 225 -20.89 5.13 7.09
N ALA A 226 -21.68 6.20 6.95
CA ALA A 226 -22.30 6.62 5.70
C ALA A 226 -21.25 7.08 4.68
N ALA A 227 -20.28 7.91 5.09
CA ALA A 227 -19.18 8.36 4.24
C ALA A 227 -18.35 7.19 3.69
N LEU A 228 -18.05 6.20 4.54
CA LEU A 228 -17.31 5.01 4.12
C LEU A 228 -18.15 4.11 3.21
N VAL A 229 -19.47 4.00 3.40
CA VAL A 229 -20.35 3.24 2.48
C VAL A 229 -20.53 3.98 1.16
N GLY A 230 -20.70 5.30 1.20
CA GLY A 230 -20.83 6.17 0.03
C GLY A 230 -19.61 6.12 -0.88
N LEU A 231 -18.41 5.98 -0.31
CA LEU A 231 -17.17 5.73 -1.04
C LEU A 231 -17.27 4.51 -1.99
N PHE A 232 -17.90 3.40 -1.55
CA PHE A 232 -18.06 2.19 -2.38
C PHE A 232 -19.17 2.30 -3.41
N ASN A 233 -20.01 3.33 -3.30
CA ASN A 233 -21.06 3.65 -4.27
C ASN A 233 -20.68 4.82 -5.17
N GLY A 234 -19.44 5.33 -5.09
CA GLY A 234 -18.96 6.45 -5.88
C GLY A 234 -19.62 7.79 -5.56
N LEU A 235 -20.10 7.95 -4.32
CA LEU A 235 -20.79 9.19 -3.88
C LEU A 235 -19.82 10.32 -3.53
N ASN A 236 -18.56 10.01 -3.25
CA ASN A 236 -17.56 10.99 -2.86
C ASN A 236 -16.94 11.71 -4.07
N ILE A 237 -16.64 13.00 -3.91
CA ILE A 237 -15.87 13.78 -4.88
C ILE A 237 -14.41 13.86 -4.41
N ALA A 238 -13.52 13.12 -5.06
CA ALA A 238 -12.10 13.02 -4.69
C ALA A 238 -11.88 12.40 -3.29
N LYS A 239 -11.03 12.99 -2.42
CA LYS A 239 -10.68 12.32 -1.15
C LYS A 239 -11.78 12.44 -0.11
N GLN A 240 -12.36 11.33 0.33
CA GLN A 240 -13.26 11.34 1.50
C GLN A 240 -12.49 11.47 2.83
N VAL A 241 -12.76 12.54 3.56
CA VAL A 241 -12.26 12.84 4.91
C VAL A 241 -13.44 12.95 5.87
N ILE A 242 -13.26 12.50 7.11
CA ILE A 242 -14.21 12.65 8.20
C ILE A 242 -13.59 13.55 9.26
N VAL A 243 -14.24 14.66 9.59
CA VAL A 243 -13.84 15.56 10.67
C VAL A 243 -14.41 15.06 11.97
N VAL A 244 -13.55 14.61 12.88
CA VAL A 244 -13.92 14.12 14.22
C VAL A 244 -13.94 15.28 15.22
N ALA A 245 -12.93 16.15 15.15
CA ALA A 245 -12.82 17.36 15.96
C ALA A 245 -11.92 18.37 15.24
N ARG A 246 -12.34 19.64 15.16
CA ARG A 246 -11.56 20.71 14.52
C ARG A 246 -10.47 21.28 15.43
N GLU A 247 -10.64 21.10 16.74
CA GLU A 247 -9.77 21.54 17.84
C GLU A 247 -9.80 20.52 18.97
#